data_AF-A0A352EZ90-F1
#
_entry.id   AF-A0A352EZ90-F1
#
_cell.length_a   1.000
_cell.length_b   1.000
_cell.length_c   1.000
_cell.angle_alpha   90.00
_cell.angle_beta   90.00
_cell.angle_gamma   90.00
#
_symmetry.space_group_name_H-M   'P 1'
#
loop_
_entity.id
_entity.type
_entity.pdbx_description
1 polymer ?
#
loop_
_entity_poly.entity_id
_entity_poly.type
_entity_poly.pdbx_seq_one_letter_code
_entity_poly.pdbx_strand_id
1 'polypeptide(L)'
;MTKRFISFLRLCRLMCGRSTTFRKVAWILWGYAPAGGSAAKQLSVRGRWGTATTAHQAAKPYQTDKPIQSPVFACVIAGVALFLILLVPTKSPGLGNAPAEGRAADSSQQQMQFPEGLDYSKFLHSNANHSRLPCLLCHRRETNAARPMLPGGNSHLPCAGCHAQQFSNSDGPICTICHSDVKSGALKSFPRLRSFSMKFDHARHLNIGGTGCNTCHRPARGGIALSIPSGFNAHTTCYRCHTPGAQSGGHDISSCGTCHQPGGFSRTPESAQAFRVGFNHARHQKLNCTQCHQARAGMPQRKQVTSPEPLNHHATGRALSCMSCHNGKRAFGGDDFTVCKRCHTGAAWHF
;
A
#
# COMPACT_ATOMS: atom_id res chain seq x y z
N MET A 1 -26.90 -56.33 -39.68
CA MET A 1 -27.19 -56.51 -38.24
C MET A 1 -25.95 -57.06 -37.56
N THR A 2 -25.18 -56.23 -36.83
CA THR A 2 -24.34 -56.65 -35.70
C THR A 2 -23.73 -55.40 -35.05
N LYS A 3 -24.17 -55.12 -33.82
CA LYS A 3 -23.71 -54.03 -32.95
C LYS A 3 -22.40 -54.47 -32.27
N ARG A 4 -21.41 -53.58 -32.19
CA ARG A 4 -20.30 -53.68 -31.22
C ARG A 4 -20.49 -52.63 -30.13
N PHE A 5 -20.73 -53.11 -28.92
CA PHE A 5 -20.66 -52.37 -27.67
C PHE A 5 -19.18 -52.21 -27.27
N ILE A 6 -18.75 -50.99 -26.93
CA ILE A 6 -17.51 -50.74 -26.19
C ILE A 6 -17.89 -50.11 -24.85
N SER A 7 -17.49 -50.80 -23.79
CA SER A 7 -17.71 -50.48 -22.39
C SER A 7 -16.65 -49.47 -21.91
N PHE A 8 -17.06 -48.34 -21.35
CA PHE A 8 -16.17 -47.38 -20.68
C PHE A 8 -16.26 -47.59 -19.17
N LEU A 9 -15.21 -48.15 -18.59
CA LEU A 9 -15.04 -48.33 -17.14
C LEU A 9 -14.10 -47.25 -16.59
N ARG A 10 -14.61 -46.58 -15.56
CA ARG A 10 -13.99 -45.62 -14.63
C ARG A 10 -12.52 -45.89 -14.31
N LEU A 11 -11.71 -44.83 -14.38
CA LEU A 11 -10.44 -44.73 -13.65
C LEU A 11 -10.47 -43.49 -12.73
N CYS A 12 -10.66 -43.73 -11.43
CA CYS A 12 -10.44 -42.75 -10.35
C CYS A 12 -9.40 -43.33 -9.39
N ARG A 13 -8.15 -42.84 -9.45
CA ARG A 13 -7.22 -42.74 -8.29
C ARG A 13 -5.85 -42.20 -8.73
N LEU A 14 -5.53 -40.97 -8.34
CA LEU A 14 -4.18 -40.41 -8.21
C LEU A 14 -4.20 -39.61 -6.89
N MET A 15 -3.68 -40.17 -5.79
CA MET A 15 -2.27 -40.13 -5.33
C MET A 15 -1.95 -38.85 -4.54
N CYS A 16 -2.12 -38.93 -3.22
CA CYS A 16 -1.47 -38.05 -2.25
C CYS A 16 -0.04 -38.54 -2.01
N GLY A 17 0.96 -37.77 -2.46
CA GLY A 17 2.37 -38.00 -2.12
C GLY A 17 2.79 -37.22 -0.87
N ARG A 18 2.91 -37.91 0.26
CA ARG A 18 3.71 -37.49 1.43
C ARG A 18 5.11 -38.06 1.24
N SER A 19 6.15 -37.22 1.25
CA SER A 19 7.54 -37.67 1.32
C SER A 19 8.18 -37.15 2.60
N THR A 20 8.66 -38.08 3.41
CA THR A 20 9.48 -37.87 4.62
C THR A 20 10.87 -38.42 4.33
N THR A 21 11.86 -37.56 4.14
CA THR A 21 13.27 -37.96 4.17
C THR A 21 13.95 -37.29 5.36
N PHE A 22 14.05 -38.06 6.43
CA PHE A 22 14.98 -37.88 7.53
C PHE A 22 16.42 -37.96 6.99
N ARG A 23 17.25 -36.95 7.25
CA ARG A 23 18.72 -37.10 7.25
C ARG A 23 19.18 -37.16 8.70
N LYS A 24 19.68 -38.33 9.10
CA LYS A 24 20.56 -38.50 10.26
C LYS A 24 21.93 -37.95 9.87
N VAL A 25 22.45 -36.98 10.63
CA VAL A 25 23.87 -36.60 10.58
C VAL A 25 24.49 -37.09 11.88
N ALA A 26 25.46 -37.98 11.72
CA ALA A 26 26.21 -38.62 12.78
C ALA A 26 27.25 -37.66 13.36
N TRP A 27 27.42 -37.74 14.67
CA TRP A 27 28.49 -37.11 15.44
C TRP A 27 29.74 -37.99 15.39
N ILE A 28 30.89 -37.42 15.03
CA ILE A 28 32.22 -37.98 15.36
C ILE A 28 33.10 -36.85 15.89
N LEU A 29 33.82 -37.19 16.97
CA LEU A 29 34.71 -36.42 17.82
C LEU A 29 35.99 -35.93 17.12
N TRP A 30 36.48 -34.77 17.56
CA TRP A 30 37.88 -34.35 17.85
C TRP A 30 37.74 -32.90 18.36
N GLY A 31 38.10 -32.51 19.58
CA GLY A 31 39.40 -32.63 20.22
C GLY A 31 40.19 -31.34 19.95
N TYR A 32 40.24 -30.41 20.93
CA TYR A 32 41.32 -29.45 21.26
C TYR A 32 40.77 -28.28 22.08
N ALA A 33 41.24 -28.17 23.33
CA ALA A 33 41.03 -27.04 24.21
C ALA A 33 42.07 -25.94 23.93
N PRO A 34 41.71 -24.67 24.16
CA PRO A 34 42.65 -23.79 24.83
C PRO A 34 42.07 -23.16 26.11
N ALA A 35 42.99 -23.04 27.07
CA ALA A 35 42.80 -22.47 28.39
C ALA A 35 42.66 -20.95 28.39
N GLY A 36 42.04 -20.42 29.45
CA GLY A 36 42.36 -19.11 30.01
C GLY A 36 41.57 -17.93 29.43
N GLY A 37 40.50 -17.53 30.13
CA GLY A 37 39.78 -16.28 29.86
C GLY A 37 38.85 -15.93 31.00
N SER A 38 39.30 -15.01 31.85
CA SER A 38 38.69 -14.53 33.09
C SER A 38 37.24 -14.06 32.91
N ALA A 39 36.35 -14.51 33.81
CA ALA A 39 34.94 -14.13 33.85
C ALA A 39 34.77 -12.67 34.33
N ALA A 40 34.08 -11.85 33.53
CA ALA A 40 33.57 -10.55 33.96
C ALA A 40 32.29 -10.75 34.80
N LYS A 41 32.33 -10.29 36.06
CA LYS A 41 31.19 -10.19 36.97
C LYS A 41 30.08 -9.36 36.31
N GLN A 42 28.97 -10.00 35.93
CA GLN A 42 27.70 -9.31 35.68
C GLN A 42 27.07 -8.91 37.03
N LEU A 43 27.14 -7.62 37.35
CA LEU A 43 26.42 -7.01 38.46
C LEU A 43 24.91 -7.05 38.16
N SER A 44 24.16 -7.78 38.98
CA SER A 44 22.70 -7.77 38.97
C SER A 44 22.18 -6.43 39.50
N VAL A 45 21.68 -5.57 38.61
CA VAL A 45 20.90 -4.39 39.02
C VAL A 45 19.48 -4.86 39.33
N ARG A 46 19.20 -5.11 40.61
CA ARG A 46 17.83 -5.23 41.13
C ARG A 46 17.15 -3.86 41.03
N GLY A 47 16.42 -3.65 39.94
CA GLY A 47 15.48 -2.53 39.81
C GLY A 47 14.32 -2.69 40.77
N ARG A 48 14.27 -1.83 41.79
CA ARG A 48 13.21 -1.66 42.77
C ARG A 48 11.93 -1.22 42.03
N TRP A 49 10.93 -2.09 41.99
CA TRP A 49 9.57 -1.72 41.56
C TRP A 49 8.98 -0.79 42.62
N GLY A 50 8.71 0.47 42.23
CA GLY A 50 7.98 1.41 43.06
C GLY A 50 6.52 1.00 43.17
N THR A 51 6.02 1.02 44.40
CA THR A 51 4.60 0.94 44.76
C THR A 51 3.80 2.00 44.03
N ALA A 52 2.85 1.58 43.18
CA ALA A 52 1.87 2.47 42.59
C ALA A 52 0.84 2.87 43.65
N THR A 53 0.75 4.17 43.93
CA THR A 53 -0.28 4.76 44.77
C THR A 53 -1.63 4.74 44.04
N THR A 54 -2.66 4.30 44.75
CA THR A 54 -4.05 4.29 44.32
C THR A 54 -4.57 5.73 44.15
N ALA A 55 -4.92 6.12 42.93
CA ALA A 55 -5.72 7.31 42.66
C ALA A 55 -7.07 6.90 42.07
N HIS A 56 -8.02 6.60 42.95
CA HIS A 56 -9.44 6.59 42.66
C HIS A 56 -9.91 8.04 42.52
N GLN A 57 -10.10 8.54 41.30
CA GLN A 57 -11.07 9.60 41.04
C GLN A 57 -11.84 9.29 39.76
N ALA A 58 -13.10 8.96 39.96
CA ALA A 58 -14.09 8.68 38.94
C ALA A 58 -14.44 9.96 38.18
N ALA A 59 -14.13 10.01 36.89
CA ALA A 59 -14.78 10.94 35.98
C ALA A 59 -16.18 10.40 35.66
N LYS A 60 -17.22 11.12 36.09
CA LYS A 60 -18.60 10.85 35.69
C LYS A 60 -18.73 11.03 34.16
N PRO A 61 -19.46 10.16 33.44
CA PRO A 61 -19.75 10.39 32.03
C PRO A 61 -20.69 11.59 31.87
N TYR A 62 -20.28 12.55 31.05
CA TYR A 62 -21.09 13.65 30.58
C TYR A 62 -22.16 13.10 29.63
N GLN A 63 -23.42 13.06 30.09
CA GLN A 63 -24.58 12.85 29.24
C GLN A 63 -24.97 14.19 28.62
N THR A 64 -24.84 14.30 27.30
CA THR A 64 -25.52 15.34 26.51
C THR A 64 -26.51 14.69 25.58
N ASP A 65 -27.73 14.51 26.08
CA ASP A 65 -28.91 14.35 25.25
C ASP A 65 -29.42 15.75 24.90
N LYS A 66 -29.08 16.22 23.69
CA LYS A 66 -29.87 17.24 23.00
C LYS A 66 -29.95 16.88 21.50
N PRO A 67 -31.15 16.65 20.95
CA PRO A 67 -31.33 16.54 19.52
C PRO A 67 -31.09 17.91 18.87
N ILE A 68 -30.08 18.00 18.00
CA ILE A 68 -29.88 19.14 17.12
C ILE A 68 -30.92 19.04 16.01
N GLN A 69 -32.05 19.74 16.18
CA GLN A 69 -32.92 20.08 15.07
C GLN A 69 -32.24 21.23 14.30
N SER A 70 -31.81 20.96 13.06
CA SER A 70 -31.28 22.01 12.17
C SER A 70 -32.42 22.57 11.31
N PRO A 71 -32.65 23.90 11.32
CA PRO A 71 -33.56 24.55 10.39
C PRO A 71 -32.74 25.04 9.19
N VAL A 72 -32.47 24.19 8.20
CA VAL A 72 -31.74 24.60 6.97
C VAL A 72 -32.52 24.28 5.70
N PHE A 73 -33.82 23.94 5.78
CA PHE A 73 -34.60 23.51 4.62
C PHE A 73 -35.51 24.58 3.97
N ALA A 74 -35.31 25.88 4.22
CA ALA A 74 -36.26 26.91 3.78
C ALA A 74 -35.77 27.98 2.77
N CYS A 75 -34.51 27.97 2.31
CA CYS A 75 -33.99 29.09 1.47
C CYS A 75 -33.45 28.72 0.07
N VAL A 76 -33.74 27.55 -0.49
CA VAL A 76 -33.20 27.16 -1.82
C VAL A 76 -34.17 27.41 -2.99
N ILE A 77 -35.46 27.66 -2.74
CA ILE A 77 -36.45 27.80 -3.83
C ILE A 77 -36.60 29.25 -4.36
N ALA A 78 -36.13 30.27 -3.64
CA ALA A 78 -36.25 31.66 -4.10
C ALA A 78 -35.10 32.14 -5.02
N GLY A 79 -33.99 31.40 -5.12
CA GLY A 79 -32.79 31.84 -5.87
C GLY A 79 -32.77 31.49 -7.36
N VAL A 80 -33.60 30.53 -7.81
CA VAL A 80 -33.55 30.00 -9.18
C VAL A 80 -34.44 30.80 -10.15
N ALA A 81 -35.39 31.60 -9.65
CA ALA A 81 -36.27 32.40 -10.50
C ALA A 81 -35.66 33.74 -10.96
N LEU A 82 -34.56 34.21 -10.36
CA LEU A 82 -33.95 35.52 -10.69
C LEU A 82 -32.76 35.42 -11.67
N PHE A 83 -32.27 34.21 -11.99
CA PHE A 83 -31.11 34.05 -12.88
C PHE A 83 -31.47 33.82 -14.36
N LEU A 84 -32.76 33.83 -14.70
CA LEU A 84 -33.26 33.57 -16.06
C LEU A 84 -33.60 34.84 -16.87
N ILE A 85 -33.34 36.06 -16.36
CA ILE A 85 -33.78 37.32 -17.00
C ILE A 85 -32.64 38.19 -17.57
N LEU A 86 -31.36 37.79 -17.47
CA LEU A 86 -30.23 38.62 -17.96
C LEU A 86 -29.35 37.95 -19.03
N LEU A 87 -29.97 37.29 -20.02
CA LEU A 87 -29.32 36.96 -21.29
C LEU A 87 -29.59 38.08 -22.31
N VAL A 88 -28.85 39.18 -22.19
CA VAL A 88 -28.75 40.21 -23.23
C VAL A 88 -27.64 39.79 -24.21
N PRO A 89 -27.91 39.70 -25.53
CA PRO A 89 -26.86 39.44 -26.51
C PRO A 89 -26.01 40.70 -26.71
N THR A 90 -24.79 40.71 -26.18
CA THR A 90 -23.80 41.73 -26.52
C THR A 90 -23.16 41.39 -27.88
N LYS A 91 -23.45 42.19 -28.90
CA LYS A 91 -22.72 42.23 -30.16
C LYS A 91 -21.25 42.55 -29.87
N SER A 92 -20.35 41.59 -30.11
CA SER A 92 -18.91 41.84 -30.10
C SER A 92 -18.54 42.77 -31.27
N PRO A 93 -17.86 43.90 -31.04
CA PRO A 93 -17.29 44.69 -32.12
C PRO A 93 -16.09 43.94 -32.71
N GLY A 94 -16.09 43.83 -34.04
CA GLY A 94 -14.96 43.31 -34.81
C GLY A 94 -13.75 44.24 -34.67
N LEU A 95 -12.71 43.73 -34.03
CA LEU A 95 -11.32 44.17 -34.17
C LEU A 95 -10.71 43.13 -35.13
N GLY A 96 -10.40 43.45 -36.38
CA GLY A 96 -9.36 44.42 -36.74
C GLY A 96 -8.12 43.60 -37.10
N ASN A 97 -8.02 43.19 -38.37
CA ASN A 97 -6.87 42.47 -38.91
C ASN A 97 -5.64 43.38 -38.88
N ALA A 98 -4.79 43.23 -37.87
CA ALA A 98 -3.43 43.72 -37.91
C ALA A 98 -2.57 42.75 -38.75
N PRO A 99 -1.71 43.23 -39.66
CA PRO A 99 -0.75 42.38 -40.34
C PRO A 99 0.25 41.83 -39.32
N ALA A 100 0.30 40.51 -39.22
CA ALA A 100 1.28 39.80 -38.41
C ALA A 100 2.67 40.00 -39.04
N GLU A 101 3.46 40.91 -38.47
CA GLU A 101 4.91 40.92 -38.68
C GLU A 101 5.48 39.58 -38.18
N GLY A 102 6.06 38.83 -39.10
CA GLY A 102 6.73 37.58 -38.86
C GLY A 102 7.95 37.78 -37.96
N ARG A 103 7.74 37.75 -36.64
CA ARG A 103 8.77 37.28 -35.72
C ARG A 103 8.91 35.78 -35.97
N ALA A 104 9.93 35.42 -36.73
CA ALA A 104 10.49 34.08 -36.73
C ALA A 104 10.71 33.72 -35.25
N ALA A 105 9.78 32.93 -34.71
CA ALA A 105 9.95 32.30 -33.42
C ALA A 105 11.20 31.45 -33.58
N ASP A 106 12.29 31.91 -32.96
CA ASP A 106 13.51 31.17 -32.74
C ASP A 106 13.11 29.88 -32.01
N SER A 107 12.72 28.87 -32.78
CA SER A 107 12.49 27.52 -32.34
C SER A 107 13.86 26.87 -32.20
N SER A 108 14.69 27.45 -31.34
CA SER A 108 15.75 26.73 -30.68
C SER A 108 15.05 25.70 -29.79
N GLN A 109 14.59 24.61 -30.42
CA GLN A 109 14.63 23.31 -29.79
C GLN A 109 16.08 23.16 -29.36
N GLN A 110 16.37 23.61 -28.14
CA GLN A 110 17.65 23.50 -27.49
C GLN A 110 17.89 22.00 -27.39
N GLN A 111 18.48 21.49 -28.47
CA GLN A 111 18.79 20.11 -28.69
C GLN A 111 19.59 19.74 -27.46
N MET A 112 19.09 18.80 -26.67
CA MET A 112 19.75 18.39 -25.44
C MET A 112 21.09 17.77 -25.83
N GLN A 113 22.11 18.62 -25.97
CA GLN A 113 23.48 18.22 -26.16
C GLN A 113 23.81 17.34 -24.98
N PHE A 114 24.37 16.17 -25.30
CA PHE A 114 24.77 15.24 -24.28
C PHE A 114 25.84 15.88 -23.41
N PRO A 115 25.61 16.01 -22.10
CA PRO A 115 26.72 16.25 -21.20
C PRO A 115 27.71 15.11 -21.39
N GLU A 116 28.90 15.45 -21.88
CA GLU A 116 30.02 14.50 -21.93
C GLU A 116 30.25 13.96 -20.52
N GLY A 117 30.45 12.64 -20.40
CA GLY A 117 30.67 11.97 -19.10
C GLY A 117 29.42 11.42 -18.39
N LEU A 118 28.24 11.43 -19.01
CA LEU A 118 27.09 10.68 -18.47
C LEU A 118 27.25 9.16 -18.66
N ASP A 119 26.99 8.40 -17.59
CA ASP A 119 26.97 6.94 -17.61
C ASP A 119 25.65 6.41 -18.21
N TYR A 120 25.68 5.99 -19.49
CA TYR A 120 24.55 5.35 -20.17
C TYR A 120 24.36 3.88 -19.82
N SER A 121 25.20 3.31 -18.94
CA SER A 121 25.01 1.92 -18.52
C SER A 121 23.75 1.72 -17.67
N LYS A 122 23.17 2.81 -17.13
CA LYS A 122 22.01 2.79 -16.23
C LYS A 122 21.07 3.96 -16.49
N PHE A 123 19.76 3.66 -16.51
CA PHE A 123 18.74 4.70 -16.46
C PHE A 123 18.49 5.16 -15.02
N LEU A 124 18.44 6.48 -14.80
CA LEU A 124 18.17 7.07 -13.48
C LEU A 124 16.94 7.98 -13.51
N HIS A 125 15.90 7.59 -12.78
CA HIS A 125 14.71 8.42 -12.57
C HIS A 125 14.97 9.67 -11.71
N SER A 126 16.11 9.72 -11.00
CA SER A 126 16.53 10.86 -10.19
C SER A 126 17.18 11.99 -11.00
N ASN A 127 17.49 11.76 -12.28
CA ASN A 127 18.01 12.81 -13.16
C ASN A 127 17.00 13.95 -13.28
N ALA A 128 17.45 15.20 -13.19
CA ALA A 128 16.59 16.39 -13.20
C ALA A 128 15.70 16.51 -14.45
N ASN A 129 16.15 16.04 -15.61
CA ASN A 129 15.38 16.08 -16.86
C ASN A 129 14.28 15.02 -16.86
N HIS A 130 14.54 13.82 -16.33
CA HIS A 130 13.57 12.72 -16.32
C HIS A 130 12.61 12.77 -15.13
N SER A 131 13.04 13.27 -13.98
CA SER A 131 12.21 13.33 -12.77
C SER A 131 11.03 14.30 -12.89
N ARG A 132 11.08 15.22 -13.86
CA ARG A 132 10.02 16.18 -14.20
C ARG A 132 8.98 15.62 -15.16
N LEU A 133 9.29 14.54 -15.88
CA LEU A 133 8.38 13.96 -16.87
C LEU A 133 7.29 13.13 -16.19
N PRO A 134 6.03 13.19 -16.68
CA PRO A 134 4.98 12.31 -16.20
C PRO A 134 5.36 10.84 -16.41
N CYS A 135 5.17 9.99 -15.38
CA CYS A 135 5.57 8.59 -15.47
C CYS A 135 4.91 7.85 -16.65
N LEU A 136 3.66 8.19 -16.99
CA LEU A 136 2.92 7.57 -18.10
C LEU A 136 3.49 7.86 -19.48
N LEU A 137 4.32 8.91 -19.61
CA LEU A 137 5.02 9.18 -20.87
C LEU A 137 5.94 8.01 -21.23
N CYS A 138 6.64 7.47 -20.22
CA CYS A 138 7.59 6.36 -20.38
C CYS A 138 6.99 4.98 -20.04
N HIS A 139 6.13 4.93 -19.02
CA HIS A 139 5.49 3.73 -18.50
C HIS A 139 4.02 3.71 -18.86
N ARG A 140 3.73 3.58 -20.15
CA ARG A 140 2.36 3.53 -20.65
C ARG A 140 1.61 2.34 -20.03
N ARG A 141 0.38 2.60 -19.62
CA ARG A 141 -0.55 1.57 -19.15
C ARG A 141 -1.78 1.59 -20.03
N GLU A 142 -1.79 0.70 -21.02
CA GLU A 142 -2.90 0.53 -21.97
C GLU A 142 -3.87 -0.57 -21.49
N THR A 143 -3.44 -1.42 -20.56
CA THR A 143 -4.23 -2.52 -19.99
C THR A 143 -4.16 -2.51 -18.46
N ASN A 144 -5.03 -3.28 -17.79
CA ASN A 144 -4.99 -3.47 -16.35
C ASN A 144 -3.93 -4.49 -15.88
N ALA A 145 -2.93 -4.80 -16.71
CA ALA A 145 -1.85 -5.70 -16.33
C ALA A 145 -1.09 -5.14 -15.12
N ALA A 146 -0.87 -5.98 -14.10
CA ALA A 146 -0.16 -5.59 -12.88
C ALA A 146 1.31 -5.20 -13.11
N ARG A 147 1.87 -5.65 -14.23
CA ARG A 147 3.20 -5.30 -14.68
C ARG A 147 3.06 -4.34 -15.86
N PRO A 148 3.57 -3.09 -15.76
CA PRO A 148 3.57 -2.18 -16.89
C PRO A 148 4.44 -2.74 -18.02
N MET A 149 4.09 -2.39 -19.25
CA MET A 149 4.92 -2.73 -20.40
C MET A 149 6.27 -2.02 -20.28
N LEU A 150 7.33 -2.72 -20.68
CA LEU A 150 8.67 -2.17 -20.70
C LEU A 150 8.81 -1.23 -21.90
N PRO A 151 9.57 -0.12 -21.79
CA PRO A 151 9.64 0.92 -22.81
C PRO A 151 10.25 0.50 -24.17
N GLY A 152 10.70 -0.76 -24.33
CA GLY A 152 11.16 -1.31 -25.62
C GLY A 152 10.14 -2.14 -26.39
N GLY A 153 9.02 -2.55 -25.77
CA GLY A 153 8.06 -3.47 -26.40
C GLY A 153 7.35 -2.92 -27.64
N ASN A 154 7.29 -1.59 -27.76
CA ASN A 154 6.69 -0.88 -28.89
C ASN A 154 7.75 -0.04 -29.62
N SER A 155 8.81 -0.67 -30.13
CA SER A 155 9.86 0.00 -30.93
C SER A 155 10.52 1.21 -30.25
N HIS A 156 10.79 1.12 -28.95
CA HIS A 156 11.40 2.19 -28.16
C HIS A 156 10.63 3.52 -28.12
N LEU A 157 9.36 3.55 -28.56
CA LEU A 157 8.57 4.78 -28.74
C LEU A 157 8.65 5.76 -27.56
N PRO A 158 8.57 5.32 -26.28
CA PRO A 158 8.61 6.25 -25.15
C PRO A 158 9.95 6.99 -25.00
N CYS A 159 11.04 6.44 -25.51
CA CYS A 159 12.36 7.06 -25.50
C CYS A 159 12.66 7.75 -26.84
N ALA A 160 12.30 7.12 -27.96
CA ALA A 160 12.56 7.62 -29.30
C ALA A 160 11.87 8.95 -29.60
N GLY A 161 10.73 9.25 -28.96
CA GLY A 161 10.06 10.55 -29.13
C GLY A 161 10.89 11.76 -28.69
N CYS A 162 11.74 11.61 -27.68
CA CYS A 162 12.63 12.68 -27.21
C CYS A 162 14.10 12.47 -27.65
N HIS A 163 14.48 11.22 -27.91
CA HIS A 163 15.84 10.82 -28.26
C HIS A 163 15.97 10.33 -29.71
N ALA A 164 15.19 10.87 -30.64
CA ALA A 164 15.10 10.38 -32.02
C ALA A 164 16.47 10.31 -32.71
N GLN A 165 17.31 11.34 -32.54
CA GLN A 165 18.65 11.39 -33.13
C GLN A 165 19.56 10.30 -32.56
N GLN A 166 19.33 9.86 -31.34
CA GLN A 166 20.16 8.84 -30.71
C GLN A 166 19.73 7.44 -31.08
N PHE A 167 18.44 7.27 -31.37
CA PHE A 167 17.91 6.05 -31.93
C PHE A 167 18.19 5.91 -33.43
N SER A 168 18.73 6.93 -34.11
CA SER A 168 19.16 6.80 -35.52
C SER A 168 20.47 6.03 -35.67
N ASN A 169 21.24 5.85 -34.59
CA ASN A 169 22.44 5.02 -34.57
C ASN A 169 22.20 3.78 -33.69
N SER A 170 22.16 2.61 -34.34
CA SER A 170 21.96 1.33 -33.63
C SER A 170 23.10 0.98 -32.68
N ASP A 171 24.30 1.53 -32.85
CA ASP A 171 25.44 1.34 -31.95
C ASP A 171 25.56 2.47 -30.90
N GLY A 172 24.56 3.36 -30.83
CA GLY A 172 24.56 4.50 -29.92
C GLY A 172 24.59 4.08 -28.43
N PRO A 173 25.22 4.88 -27.56
CA PRO A 173 25.34 4.56 -26.13
C PRO A 173 23.97 4.45 -25.44
N ILE A 174 22.92 5.07 -25.97
CA ILE A 174 21.55 4.97 -25.44
C ILE A 174 21.02 3.52 -25.44
N CYS A 175 21.43 2.71 -26.43
CA CYS A 175 21.01 1.32 -26.52
C CYS A 175 21.54 0.49 -25.34
N THR A 176 22.72 0.85 -24.83
CA THR A 176 23.33 0.18 -23.67
C THR A 176 22.56 0.41 -22.37
N ILE A 177 21.62 1.36 -22.30
CA ILE A 177 20.75 1.53 -21.12
C ILE A 177 19.92 0.26 -20.88
N CYS A 178 19.40 -0.33 -21.95
CA CYS A 178 18.48 -1.47 -21.90
C CYS A 178 19.14 -2.78 -22.33
N HIS A 179 20.09 -2.72 -23.27
CA HIS A 179 20.73 -3.91 -23.82
C HIS A 179 22.02 -4.26 -23.08
N SER A 180 22.21 -5.53 -22.79
CA SER A 180 23.51 -6.07 -22.37
C SER A 180 24.42 -6.27 -23.57
N ASP A 181 23.83 -6.55 -24.74
CA ASP A 181 24.50 -6.56 -26.03
C ASP A 181 23.54 -5.99 -27.08
N VAL A 182 23.96 -4.91 -27.72
CA VAL A 182 23.16 -4.17 -28.68
C VAL A 182 23.03 -4.92 -30.01
N LYS A 183 24.03 -5.72 -30.39
CA LYS A 183 24.04 -6.45 -31.67
C LYS A 183 23.09 -7.64 -31.68
N SER A 184 23.09 -8.42 -30.59
CA SER A 184 22.14 -9.53 -30.43
C SER A 184 20.75 -9.08 -29.97
N GLY A 185 20.62 -7.84 -29.50
CA GLY A 185 19.39 -7.34 -28.87
C GLY A 185 19.15 -7.90 -27.47
N ALA A 186 20.12 -8.59 -26.86
CA ALA A 186 20.01 -9.14 -25.52
C ALA A 186 19.71 -8.03 -24.49
N LEU A 187 18.65 -8.20 -23.70
CA LEU A 187 18.20 -7.22 -22.71
C LEU A 187 18.83 -7.46 -21.34
N LYS A 188 19.19 -6.37 -20.66
CA LYS A 188 19.52 -6.38 -19.25
C LYS A 188 18.31 -6.86 -18.43
N SER A 189 18.60 -7.56 -17.34
CA SER A 189 17.58 -7.84 -16.33
C SER A 189 17.08 -6.54 -15.73
N PHE A 190 15.78 -6.28 -15.85
CA PHE A 190 15.19 -5.09 -15.27
C PHE A 190 15.27 -5.16 -13.75
N PRO A 191 15.89 -4.16 -13.09
CA PRO A 191 15.93 -4.12 -11.64
C PRO A 191 14.50 -4.09 -11.11
N ARG A 192 14.25 -4.82 -10.02
CA ARG A 192 12.98 -4.69 -9.30
C ARG A 192 12.82 -3.22 -8.90
N LEU A 193 11.59 -2.69 -8.98
CA LEU A 193 11.22 -1.31 -8.61
C LEU A 193 11.41 -1.05 -7.10
N ARG A 194 12.62 -1.22 -6.57
CA ARG A 194 12.99 -1.00 -5.17
C ARG A 194 13.17 0.48 -4.86
N SER A 195 13.40 1.29 -5.89
CA SER A 195 13.70 2.73 -5.77
C SER A 195 12.45 3.61 -5.63
N PHE A 196 11.25 3.01 -5.73
CA PHE A 196 9.98 3.71 -5.66
C PHE A 196 9.19 3.26 -4.44
N SER A 197 8.91 4.21 -3.57
CA SER A 197 7.98 4.03 -2.46
C SER A 197 6.57 4.26 -2.94
N MET A 198 5.64 3.41 -2.50
CA MET A 198 4.22 3.69 -2.68
C MET A 198 3.69 4.54 -1.52
N LYS A 199 2.82 5.50 -1.84
CA LYS A 199 1.93 6.18 -0.92
C LYS A 199 0.54 5.56 -1.04
N PHE A 200 -0.09 5.39 0.10
CA PHE A 200 -1.49 4.99 0.19
C PHE A 200 -2.11 5.74 1.37
N ASP A 201 -3.30 6.29 1.18
CA ASP A 201 -4.06 6.98 2.23
C ASP A 201 -5.37 6.25 2.49
N HIS A 202 -5.47 5.60 3.66
CA HIS A 202 -6.66 4.85 4.04
C HIS A 202 -7.90 5.73 4.16
N ALA A 203 -7.78 6.91 4.75
CA ALA A 203 -8.92 7.80 4.96
C ALA A 203 -9.49 8.27 3.62
N ARG A 204 -8.62 8.62 2.66
CA ARG A 204 -9.06 8.98 1.30
C ARG A 204 -9.85 7.85 0.63
N HIS A 205 -9.38 6.60 0.70
CA HIS A 205 -10.07 5.47 0.06
C HIS A 205 -11.39 5.11 0.74
N LEU A 206 -11.46 5.23 2.07
CA LEU A 206 -12.70 4.99 2.81
C LEU A 206 -13.75 6.09 2.54
N ASN A 207 -13.32 7.34 2.32
CA ASN A 207 -14.21 8.48 2.10
C ASN A 207 -14.83 8.55 0.70
N ILE A 208 -14.23 7.92 -0.31
CA ILE A 208 -14.78 7.90 -1.69
C ILE A 208 -16.08 7.06 -1.77
N GLY A 209 -16.39 6.27 -0.73
CA GLY A 209 -17.54 5.38 -0.69
C GLY A 209 -17.29 4.06 -1.43
N GLY A 210 -18.01 3.02 -1.06
CA GLY A 210 -17.94 1.71 -1.72
C GLY A 210 -16.68 0.87 -1.48
N THR A 211 -15.70 1.37 -0.72
CA THR A 211 -14.48 0.61 -0.36
C THR A 211 -14.42 0.40 1.15
N GLY A 212 -14.51 -0.85 1.59
CA GLY A 212 -14.30 -1.26 2.98
C GLY A 212 -12.90 -1.81 3.21
N CYS A 213 -12.48 -1.98 4.47
CA CYS A 213 -11.16 -2.57 4.73
C CYS A 213 -11.07 -4.00 4.19
N ASN A 214 -12.17 -4.76 4.22
CA ASN A 214 -12.26 -6.12 3.68
C ASN A 214 -12.16 -6.19 2.13
N THR A 215 -12.34 -5.08 1.42
CA THR A 215 -12.12 -5.00 -0.03
C THR A 215 -10.66 -5.29 -0.39
N CYS A 216 -9.73 -4.85 0.46
CA CYS A 216 -8.28 -4.96 0.23
C CYS A 216 -7.59 -5.93 1.19
N HIS A 217 -8.13 -6.09 2.41
CA HIS A 217 -7.57 -6.91 3.46
C HIS A 217 -8.38 -8.18 3.68
N ARG A 218 -7.69 -9.32 3.81
CA ARG A 218 -8.28 -10.59 4.25
C ARG A 218 -7.55 -11.12 5.48
N PRO A 219 -8.20 -11.88 6.36
CA PRO A 219 -7.51 -12.54 7.46
C PRO A 219 -6.30 -13.37 6.98
N ALA A 220 -5.20 -13.28 7.70
CA ALA A 220 -3.94 -13.97 7.43
C ALA A 220 -3.35 -14.52 8.75
N ARG A 221 -2.36 -15.41 8.66
CA ARG A 221 -1.69 -16.03 9.82
C ARG A 221 -2.68 -16.62 10.84
N GLY A 222 -3.59 -17.47 10.38
CA GLY A 222 -4.62 -18.06 11.24
C GLY A 222 -5.66 -17.05 11.76
N GLY A 223 -5.79 -15.89 11.11
CA GLY A 223 -6.74 -14.84 11.46
C GLY A 223 -6.22 -13.80 12.44
N ILE A 224 -4.97 -13.89 12.89
CA ILE A 224 -4.37 -12.91 13.82
C ILE A 224 -4.06 -11.61 13.10
N ALA A 225 -3.55 -11.69 11.87
CA ALA A 225 -3.18 -10.53 11.06
C ALA A 225 -4.15 -10.34 9.91
N LEU A 226 -4.04 -9.18 9.24
CA LEU A 226 -4.66 -8.93 7.94
C LEU A 226 -3.58 -8.98 6.86
N SER A 227 -3.93 -9.53 5.69
CA SER A 227 -3.07 -9.46 4.51
C SER A 227 -2.88 -8.00 4.13
N ILE A 228 -1.66 -7.60 3.79
CA ILE A 228 -1.43 -6.29 3.17
C ILE A 228 -0.95 -6.60 1.75
N PRO A 229 -1.68 -6.16 0.70
CA PRO A 229 -1.21 -6.30 -0.68
C PRO A 229 0.23 -5.77 -0.80
N SER A 230 1.10 -6.51 -1.50
CA SER A 230 2.51 -6.13 -1.63
C SER A 230 3.10 -6.59 -2.97
N GLY A 231 4.13 -5.88 -3.41
CA GLY A 231 4.79 -6.13 -4.71
C GLY A 231 3.83 -5.99 -5.90
N PHE A 232 4.05 -6.77 -6.96
CA PHE A 232 3.17 -6.77 -8.14
C PHE A 232 1.72 -7.18 -7.80
N ASN A 233 1.50 -7.96 -6.75
CA ASN A 233 0.16 -8.31 -6.28
C ASN A 233 -0.57 -7.11 -5.65
N ALA A 234 0.11 -6.03 -5.30
CA ALA A 234 -0.57 -4.79 -4.92
C ALA A 234 -1.25 -4.15 -6.15
N HIS A 235 -0.57 -4.13 -7.30
CA HIS A 235 -1.14 -3.57 -8.53
C HIS A 235 -2.40 -4.32 -8.99
N THR A 236 -2.45 -5.65 -8.85
CA THR A 236 -3.70 -6.40 -9.15
C THR A 236 -4.88 -6.00 -8.26
N THR A 237 -4.63 -5.40 -7.09
CA THR A 237 -5.65 -4.87 -6.20
C THR A 237 -5.98 -3.42 -6.57
N CYS A 238 -4.97 -2.56 -6.69
CA CYS A 238 -5.16 -1.14 -7.01
C CYS A 238 -5.83 -0.94 -8.38
N TYR A 239 -5.41 -1.69 -9.40
CA TYR A 239 -5.90 -1.54 -10.78
C TYR A 239 -7.32 -2.06 -10.99
N ARG A 240 -7.96 -2.65 -9.97
CA ARG A 240 -9.41 -2.95 -10.03
C ARG A 240 -10.24 -1.68 -10.12
N CYS A 241 -9.77 -0.61 -9.48
CA CYS A 241 -10.45 0.69 -9.47
C CYS A 241 -9.63 1.75 -10.24
N HIS A 242 -8.30 1.64 -10.24
CA HIS A 242 -7.39 2.57 -10.92
C HIS A 242 -7.01 2.08 -12.32
N THR A 243 -8.00 1.90 -13.19
CA THR A 243 -7.79 1.49 -14.58
C THR A 243 -7.08 2.57 -15.41
N PRO A 244 -6.53 2.26 -16.61
CA PRO A 244 -6.10 3.29 -17.56
C PRO A 244 -7.17 4.38 -17.73
N GLY A 245 -6.75 5.65 -17.66
CA GLY A 245 -7.65 6.79 -17.80
C GLY A 245 -8.63 7.01 -16.64
N ALA A 246 -8.53 6.26 -15.54
CA ALA A 246 -9.34 6.52 -14.35
C ALA A 246 -9.08 7.95 -13.83
N GLN A 247 -10.16 8.66 -13.50
CA GLN A 247 -10.11 10.04 -13.03
C GLN A 247 -10.65 10.17 -11.59
N SER A 248 -10.10 11.11 -10.82
CA SER A 248 -10.64 11.55 -9.53
C SER A 248 -10.49 13.06 -9.43
N GLY A 249 -11.61 13.78 -9.32
CA GLY A 249 -11.61 15.25 -9.26
C GLY A 249 -11.01 15.89 -10.51
N GLY A 250 -11.25 15.32 -11.69
CA GLY A 250 -10.71 15.81 -12.96
C GLY A 250 -9.25 15.46 -13.25
N HIS A 251 -8.55 14.78 -12.33
CA HIS A 251 -7.15 14.37 -12.51
C HIS A 251 -7.03 12.89 -12.84
N ASP A 252 -6.14 12.56 -13.77
CA ASP A 252 -5.79 11.17 -14.08
C ASP A 252 -5.05 10.51 -12.90
N ILE A 253 -5.74 9.58 -12.23
CA ILE A 253 -5.20 8.80 -11.11
C ILE A 253 -4.61 7.48 -11.58
N SER A 254 -4.55 7.25 -12.89
CA SER A 254 -3.91 6.08 -13.47
C SER A 254 -2.38 6.22 -13.49
N SER A 255 -1.82 7.42 -13.36
CA SER A 255 -0.36 7.59 -13.40
C SER A 255 0.39 6.86 -12.27
N CYS A 256 1.53 6.26 -12.62
CA CYS A 256 2.40 5.61 -11.63
C CYS A 256 2.84 6.59 -10.54
N GLY A 257 3.08 7.85 -10.89
CA GLY A 257 3.49 8.92 -9.96
C GLY A 257 2.42 9.31 -8.94
N THR A 258 1.16 8.98 -9.21
CA THR A 258 0.05 9.22 -8.27
C THR A 258 0.22 8.36 -7.01
N CYS A 259 0.70 7.13 -7.18
CA CYS A 259 0.93 6.20 -6.07
C CYS A 259 2.41 6.12 -5.69
N HIS A 260 3.33 6.28 -6.62
CA HIS A 260 4.75 6.05 -6.39
C HIS A 260 5.54 7.36 -6.36
N GLN A 261 6.51 7.44 -5.46
CA GLN A 261 7.51 8.50 -5.44
C GLN A 261 8.90 7.89 -5.21
N PRO A 262 9.98 8.52 -5.72
CA PRO A 262 11.34 8.14 -5.34
C PRO A 262 11.50 8.12 -3.81
N GLY A 263 12.08 7.04 -3.27
CA GLY A 263 12.34 6.91 -1.83
C GLY A 263 11.97 5.55 -1.24
N GLY A 264 12.09 5.46 0.10
CA GLY A 264 11.87 4.21 0.85
C GLY A 264 10.39 3.97 1.20
N PHE A 265 9.91 2.76 0.98
CA PHE A 265 8.59 2.33 1.44
C PHE A 265 8.64 1.79 2.86
N SER A 266 7.78 2.30 3.75
CA SER A 266 7.78 1.92 5.16
C SER A 266 6.50 1.18 5.54
N ARG A 267 6.45 -0.14 5.28
CA ARG A 267 5.31 -1.00 5.68
C ARG A 267 5.35 -1.32 7.18
N THR A 268 4.21 -1.36 7.86
CA THR A 268 4.14 -1.98 9.20
C THR A 268 4.52 -3.46 9.07
N PRO A 269 5.57 -3.93 9.77
CA PRO A 269 6.03 -5.31 9.62
C PRO A 269 4.98 -6.28 10.14
N GLU A 270 4.88 -7.47 9.51
CA GLU A 270 3.96 -8.54 9.94
C GLU A 270 4.31 -9.12 11.33
N SER A 271 5.47 -8.74 11.86
CA SER A 271 5.95 -9.08 13.20
C SER A 271 5.70 -7.98 14.26
N ALA A 272 4.99 -6.91 13.90
CA ALA A 272 4.68 -5.81 14.81
C ALA A 272 4.03 -6.32 16.10
N GLN A 273 4.33 -5.67 17.23
CA GLN A 273 3.82 -6.05 18.55
C GLN A 273 2.29 -6.14 18.60
N ALA A 274 1.59 -5.32 17.79
CA ALA A 274 0.15 -5.37 17.60
C ALA A 274 -0.38 -6.76 17.19
N PHE A 275 0.44 -7.63 16.60
CA PHE A 275 0.08 -8.99 16.20
C PHE A 275 0.50 -10.08 17.21
N ARG A 276 1.09 -9.70 18.36
CA ARG A 276 1.62 -10.65 19.37
C ARG A 276 0.69 -10.88 20.55
N VAL A 277 -0.46 -10.23 20.54
CA VAL A 277 -1.47 -10.36 21.59
C VAL A 277 -2.45 -11.45 21.20
N GLY A 278 -3.08 -12.12 22.16
CA GLY A 278 -4.02 -13.25 21.95
C GLY A 278 -5.32 -12.90 21.22
N PHE A 279 -5.27 -11.92 20.31
CA PHE A 279 -6.37 -11.42 19.50
C PHE A 279 -6.43 -12.14 18.15
N ASN A 280 -7.64 -12.32 17.63
CA ASN A 280 -7.88 -12.96 16.33
C ASN A 280 -9.00 -12.22 15.58
N HIS A 281 -8.68 -11.60 14.43
CA HIS A 281 -9.62 -10.91 13.56
C HIS A 281 -10.70 -11.86 13.01
N ALA A 282 -10.40 -13.12 12.70
CA ALA A 282 -11.40 -14.05 12.19
C ALA A 282 -12.50 -14.33 13.23
N ARG A 283 -12.16 -14.34 14.52
CA ARG A 283 -13.15 -14.43 15.61
C ARG A 283 -13.97 -13.15 15.80
N HIS A 284 -13.49 -12.02 15.29
CA HIS A 284 -14.14 -10.71 15.40
C HIS A 284 -14.72 -10.22 14.06
N GLN A 285 -14.84 -11.08 13.05
CA GLN A 285 -15.28 -10.71 11.70
C GLN A 285 -16.74 -10.20 11.62
N LYS A 286 -17.55 -10.43 12.67
CA LYS A 286 -18.90 -9.86 12.78
C LYS A 286 -18.89 -8.36 13.07
N LEU A 287 -17.74 -7.82 13.47
CA LEU A 287 -17.52 -6.40 13.64
C LEU A 287 -16.99 -5.79 12.35
N ASN A 288 -17.44 -4.59 12.03
CA ASN A 288 -16.84 -3.77 11.00
C ASN A 288 -15.50 -3.23 11.52
N CYS A 289 -14.48 -3.16 10.66
CA CYS A 289 -13.17 -2.69 11.06
C CYS A 289 -13.19 -1.25 11.62
N THR A 290 -14.13 -0.39 11.20
CA THR A 290 -14.32 0.96 11.75
C THR A 290 -14.81 0.98 13.20
N GLN A 291 -15.33 -0.14 13.72
CA GLN A 291 -15.72 -0.25 15.13
C GLN A 291 -14.54 -0.44 16.08
N CYS A 292 -13.35 -0.76 15.54
CA CYS A 292 -12.12 -0.95 16.31
C CYS A 292 -11.01 0.00 15.86
N HIS A 293 -10.95 0.28 14.56
CA HIS A 293 -9.91 1.06 13.92
C HIS A 293 -10.48 2.37 13.39
N GLN A 294 -9.69 3.44 13.48
CA GLN A 294 -9.97 4.73 12.87
C GLN A 294 -8.89 5.02 11.84
N ALA A 295 -9.33 5.37 10.62
CA ALA A 295 -8.44 5.88 9.59
C ALA A 295 -8.26 7.40 9.77
N ARG A 296 -7.02 7.86 9.77
CA ARG A 296 -6.62 9.25 9.99
C ARG A 296 -5.92 9.76 8.74
N ALA A 297 -6.51 10.76 8.10
CA ALA A 297 -5.94 11.41 6.93
C ALA A 297 -4.62 12.13 7.28
N GLY A 298 -3.70 12.20 6.33
CA GLY A 298 -2.47 12.99 6.46
C GLY A 298 -1.41 12.44 7.42
N MET A 299 -1.72 11.38 8.18
CA MET A 299 -0.73 10.71 9.02
C MET A 299 0.26 9.89 8.17
N PRO A 300 1.52 9.69 8.63
CA PRO A 300 2.42 8.74 7.99
C PRO A 300 1.75 7.37 7.86
N GLN A 301 1.99 6.64 6.76
CA GLN A 301 1.25 5.41 6.42
C GLN A 301 1.14 4.38 7.56
N ARG A 302 2.20 4.25 8.39
CA ARG A 302 2.21 3.35 9.57
C ARG A 302 1.31 3.79 10.73
N LYS A 303 0.84 5.03 10.73
CA LYS A 303 0.02 5.67 11.76
C LYS A 303 -1.37 6.09 11.25
N GLN A 304 -1.69 5.82 9.98
CA GLN A 304 -2.99 6.17 9.41
C GLN A 304 -4.13 5.35 10.01
N VAL A 305 -3.88 4.11 10.44
CA VAL A 305 -4.91 3.27 11.04
C VAL A 305 -4.56 3.07 12.51
N THR A 306 -5.47 3.43 13.41
CA THR A 306 -5.26 3.21 14.85
C THR A 306 -5.17 1.72 15.16
N SER A 307 -4.43 1.37 16.21
CA SER A 307 -4.45 0.02 16.77
C SER A 307 -5.13 0.07 18.14
N PRO A 308 -6.15 -0.77 18.39
CA PRO A 308 -6.71 -0.90 19.72
C PRO A 308 -5.65 -1.27 20.75
N GLU A 309 -5.80 -0.76 21.97
CA GLU A 309 -5.00 -1.22 23.09
C GLU A 309 -5.34 -2.67 23.40
N PRO A 310 -4.34 -3.57 23.49
CA PRO A 310 -4.58 -4.97 23.80
C PRO A 310 -4.78 -5.18 25.32
N LEU A 311 -5.55 -4.28 25.93
CA LEU A 311 -5.77 -4.21 27.37
C LEU A 311 -7.25 -4.42 27.64
N ASN A 312 -7.56 -5.42 28.46
CA ASN A 312 -8.89 -5.55 29.06
C ASN A 312 -8.96 -4.82 30.40
N HIS A 313 -7.87 -4.79 31.17
CA HIS A 313 -7.83 -4.05 32.43
C HIS A 313 -6.85 -2.88 32.29
N HIS A 314 -7.13 -1.79 33.00
CA HIS A 314 -6.27 -0.58 33.03
C HIS A 314 -5.98 0.02 31.66
N ALA A 315 -6.91 -0.08 30.71
CA ALA A 315 -6.81 0.64 29.45
C ALA A 315 -6.72 2.14 29.70
N THR A 316 -5.87 2.86 28.96
CA THR A 316 -5.55 4.26 29.25
C THR A 316 -6.66 5.23 28.86
N GLY A 317 -7.73 4.74 28.23
CA GLY A 317 -8.83 5.52 27.67
C GLY A 317 -8.48 6.27 26.37
N ARG A 318 -7.20 6.24 25.94
CA ARG A 318 -6.71 6.98 24.76
C ARG A 318 -7.06 6.32 23.42
N ALA A 319 -7.40 5.04 23.45
CA ALA A 319 -7.84 4.27 22.30
C ALA A 319 -8.91 3.26 22.70
N LEU A 320 -9.61 2.72 21.70
CA LEU A 320 -10.45 1.55 21.90
C LEU A 320 -9.59 0.41 22.44
N SER A 321 -10.15 -0.40 23.33
CA SER A 321 -9.47 -1.53 23.93
C SER A 321 -10.37 -2.75 23.97
N CYS A 322 -9.85 -3.88 24.44
CA CYS A 322 -10.67 -5.08 24.64
C CYS A 322 -11.88 -4.75 25.53
N MET A 323 -11.68 -3.96 26.58
CA MET A 323 -12.70 -3.56 27.56
C MET A 323 -13.84 -2.72 26.96
N SER A 324 -13.65 -2.10 25.80
CA SER A 324 -14.73 -1.38 25.11
C SER A 324 -15.90 -2.31 24.75
N CYS A 325 -15.66 -3.63 24.63
CA CYS A 325 -16.70 -4.64 24.40
C CYS A 325 -16.68 -5.76 25.46
N HIS A 326 -15.51 -6.17 25.93
CA HIS A 326 -15.31 -7.21 26.95
C HIS A 326 -15.46 -6.65 28.37
N ASN A 327 -16.66 -6.11 28.66
CA ASN A 327 -17.00 -5.44 29.91
C ASN A 327 -18.11 -6.15 30.71
N GLY A 328 -18.46 -7.39 30.35
CA GLY A 328 -19.55 -8.14 30.96
C GLY A 328 -20.95 -7.73 30.49
N LYS A 329 -21.10 -6.65 29.71
CA LYS A 329 -22.38 -6.20 29.15
C LYS A 329 -22.55 -6.62 27.70
N ARG A 330 -21.54 -6.36 26.85
CA ARG A 330 -21.59 -6.65 25.41
C ARG A 330 -20.97 -8.01 25.05
N ALA A 331 -19.90 -8.37 25.76
CA ALA A 331 -19.21 -9.64 25.64
C ALA A 331 -18.66 -10.04 27.02
N PHE A 332 -18.13 -11.26 27.11
CA PHE A 332 -17.47 -11.74 28.34
C PHE A 332 -16.42 -10.73 28.82
N GLY A 333 -16.33 -10.50 30.14
CA GLY A 333 -15.45 -9.50 30.72
C GLY A 333 -15.84 -9.16 32.16
N GLY A 334 -15.35 -8.03 32.67
CA GLY A 334 -15.47 -7.67 34.08
C GLY A 334 -14.41 -8.36 34.95
N ASP A 335 -14.70 -8.55 36.23
CA ASP A 335 -13.76 -9.10 37.23
C ASP A 335 -13.79 -10.63 37.33
N ASP A 336 -14.41 -11.31 36.36
CA ASP A 336 -14.43 -12.77 36.29
C ASP A 336 -13.07 -13.30 35.80
N PHE A 337 -12.22 -13.71 36.75
CA PHE A 337 -10.90 -14.27 36.43
C PHE A 337 -10.97 -15.58 35.62
N THR A 338 -12.11 -16.28 35.60
CA THR A 338 -12.23 -17.54 34.82
C THR A 338 -12.13 -17.28 33.30
N VAL A 339 -12.45 -16.07 32.84
CA VAL A 339 -12.38 -15.71 31.42
C VAL A 339 -11.00 -15.24 30.96
N CYS A 340 -10.03 -15.03 31.87
CA CYS A 340 -8.70 -14.54 31.50
C CYS A 340 -7.96 -15.48 30.53
N LYS A 341 -8.15 -16.80 30.67
CA LYS A 341 -7.59 -17.84 29.78
C LYS A 341 -8.06 -17.73 28.33
N ARG A 342 -9.13 -16.96 28.05
CA ARG A 342 -9.63 -16.75 26.68
C ARG A 342 -8.74 -15.82 25.86
N CYS A 343 -8.02 -14.91 26.52
CA CYS A 343 -7.13 -13.93 25.88
C CYS A 343 -5.65 -14.18 26.22
N HIS A 344 -5.38 -14.66 27.44
CA HIS A 344 -4.04 -15.00 27.89
C HIS A 344 -3.77 -16.48 27.67
N THR A 345 -2.75 -16.77 26.87
CA THR A 345 -2.31 -18.13 26.57
C THR A 345 -0.79 -18.21 26.69
N GLY A 346 -0.28 -19.40 27.02
CA GLY A 346 1.17 -19.66 27.13
C GLY A 346 1.67 -19.81 28.56
N ALA A 347 2.82 -20.47 28.70
CA ALA A 347 3.41 -20.83 30.00
C ALA A 347 3.87 -19.63 30.84
N ALA A 348 4.02 -18.45 30.23
CA ALA A 348 4.41 -17.24 30.94
C ALA A 348 3.26 -16.59 31.72
N TRP A 349 2.00 -17.01 31.49
CA TRP A 349 0.85 -16.46 32.19
C TRP A 349 0.45 -17.32 33.40
N HIS A 350 0.42 -16.69 34.57
CA HIS A 350 0.03 -17.24 35.86
C HIS A 350 -0.82 -16.20 36.60
N PHE A 351 -1.67 -16.66 37.51
CA PHE A 351 -2.45 -15.80 38.40
C PHE A 351 -1.65 -15.39 39.64
#